data_AF-A0A1F9QQL2-F1
#
_entry.id   AF-A0A1F9QQL2-F1
#
_cell.length_a   1.000
_cell.length_b   1.000
_cell.length_c   1.000
_cell.angle_alpha   90.00
_cell.angle_beta   90.00
_cell.angle_gamma   90.00
#
_symmetry.space_group_name_H-M   'P 1'
#
loop_
_entity.id
_entity.type
_entity.pdbx_description
1 polymer ?
#
loop_
_entity_poly.entity_id
_entity_poly.type
_entity_poly.pdbx_seq_one_letter_code
_entity_poly.pdbx_strand_id
1 'polypeptide(L)'
;MIWQIKEWICGGFRAVRPDGEKVFVYHRLAWEPANCDENSSFYEFRWHGLAAGRLTTENSWRRRLKLLFTLDTAATITEQDLLDISLQIAGRIRAVASGQ
;
A
#
# COMPACT_ATOMS: atom_id res chain seq x y z
N MET A 1 -6.68 -13.67 -2.52
CA MET A 1 -5.75 -13.61 -3.69
C MET A 1 -6.49 -13.39 -5.00
N ILE A 2 -7.01 -12.18 -5.24
CA ILE A 2 -7.68 -11.83 -6.50
C ILE A 2 -6.89 -10.74 -7.26
N TRP A 3 -6.05 -9.98 -6.56
CA TRP A 3 -5.33 -8.83 -7.11
C TRP A 3 -3.97 -9.20 -7.70
N GLN A 4 -3.76 -8.84 -8.98
CA GLN A 4 -2.46 -8.89 -9.63
C GLN A 4 -1.68 -7.61 -9.37
N ILE A 5 -0.54 -7.72 -8.67
CA ILE A 5 0.32 -6.58 -8.37
C ILE A 5 1.48 -6.50 -9.35
N LYS A 6 1.70 -5.31 -9.91
CA LYS A 6 2.87 -4.97 -10.72
C LYS A 6 3.52 -3.71 -10.16
N GLU A 7 4.85 -3.64 -10.28
CA GLU A 7 5.56 -2.39 -10.02
C GLU A 7 5.06 -1.30 -10.97
N TRP A 8 5.06 -0.08 -10.48
CA TRP A 8 4.61 1.11 -11.17
C TRP A 8 5.60 2.25 -10.92
N ILE A 9 5.37 3.35 -11.60
CA ILE A 9 6.20 4.56 -11.62
C ILE A 9 6.71 4.92 -10.20
N CYS A 10 8.00 5.25 -10.10
CA CYS A 10 8.66 5.79 -8.91
C CYS A 10 8.55 4.91 -7.65
N GLY A 11 8.70 3.58 -7.78
CA GLY A 11 8.65 2.66 -6.63
C GLY A 11 7.24 2.44 -6.06
N GLY A 12 6.22 2.87 -6.80
CA GLY A 12 4.83 2.55 -6.52
C GLY A 12 4.43 1.17 -7.04
N PHE A 13 3.19 0.79 -6.75
CA PHE A 13 2.59 -0.46 -7.24
C PHE A 13 1.23 -0.18 -7.86
N ARG A 14 0.84 -1.03 -8.80
CA ARG A 14 -0.50 -1.08 -9.35
C ARG A 14 -1.09 -2.46 -9.09
N ALA A 15 -2.19 -2.50 -8.36
CA ALA A 15 -2.99 -3.70 -8.15
C ALA A 15 -4.17 -3.69 -9.12
N VAL A 16 -4.37 -4.79 -9.84
CA VAL A 16 -5.46 -4.95 -10.82
C VAL A 16 -6.26 -6.20 -10.49
N ARG A 17 -7.57 -6.08 -10.43
CA ARG A 17 -8.51 -7.20 -10.23
C ARG A 17 -9.00 -7.73 -11.60
N PRO A 18 -9.43 -9.00 -11.73
CA PRO A 18 -9.85 -9.57 -13.01
C PRO A 18 -11.04 -8.87 -13.68
N ASP A 19 -11.87 -8.20 -12.91
CA ASP A 19 -13.00 -7.39 -13.42
C ASP A 19 -12.58 -6.00 -13.93
N GLY A 20 -11.28 -5.67 -13.87
CA GLY A 20 -10.73 -4.43 -14.39
C GLY A 20 -10.55 -3.34 -13.34
N GLU A 21 -10.95 -3.58 -12.09
CA GLU A 21 -10.72 -2.65 -10.98
C GLU A 21 -9.23 -2.42 -10.72
N LYS A 22 -8.87 -1.19 -10.38
CA LYS A 22 -7.47 -0.76 -10.22
C LYS A 22 -7.27 0.05 -8.96
N VAL A 23 -6.29 -0.36 -8.16
CA VAL A 23 -5.78 0.43 -7.05
C VAL A 23 -4.34 0.79 -7.33
N PHE A 24 -4.04 2.09 -7.22
CA PHE A 24 -2.69 2.61 -7.37
C PHE A 24 -2.11 2.87 -5.99
N VAL A 25 -0.93 2.31 -5.73
CA VAL A 25 -0.23 2.44 -4.47
C VAL A 25 1.00 3.30 -4.71
N TYR A 26 0.99 4.50 -4.15
CA TYR A 26 2.09 5.46 -4.29
C TYR A 26 2.99 5.35 -3.08
N HIS A 27 4.29 5.15 -3.32
CA HIS A 27 5.29 5.38 -2.28
C HIS A 27 5.39 6.90 -2.06
N ARG A 28 4.93 7.39 -0.91
CA ARG A 28 5.06 8.80 -0.55
C ARG A 28 6.39 9.02 0.16
N LEU A 29 7.13 10.02 -0.28
CA LEU A 29 8.13 10.67 0.55
C LEU A 29 7.41 11.39 1.69
N ALA A 30 7.90 11.24 2.92
CA ALA A 30 7.29 11.76 4.13
C ALA A 30 7.01 13.28 4.01
N TRP A 31 5.74 13.64 3.90
CA TRP A 31 5.24 15.02 3.94
C TRP A 31 4.51 15.31 5.26
N GLU A 32 4.35 14.28 6.11
CA GLU A 32 3.82 14.43 7.47
C GLU A 32 4.97 14.81 8.43
N PRO A 33 4.70 15.71 9.40
CA PRO A 33 5.73 16.31 10.23
C PRO A 33 6.43 15.25 11.08
N ALA A 34 7.75 15.12 10.88
CA ALA A 34 8.88 14.73 11.75
C ALA A 34 8.67 13.84 13.00
N ASN A 35 7.56 13.13 13.13
CA ASN A 35 7.24 12.26 14.28
C ASN A 35 7.26 10.78 13.91
N CYS A 36 7.61 10.46 12.66
CA CYS A 36 7.80 9.10 12.20
C CYS A 36 9.28 8.94 11.88
N ASP A 37 9.87 7.84 12.38
CA ASP A 37 11.26 7.47 12.15
C ASP A 37 11.67 7.74 10.70
N GLU A 38 12.88 8.26 10.49
CA GLU A 38 13.49 8.55 9.19
C GLU A 38 13.49 7.34 8.22
N ASN A 39 13.28 6.14 8.77
CA ASN A 39 13.15 4.87 8.05
C ASN A 39 11.71 4.38 7.85
N SER A 40 10.70 5.23 8.04
CA SER A 40 9.29 4.87 7.86
C SER A 40 8.87 5.06 6.40
N SER A 41 8.54 3.98 5.69
CA SER A 41 7.92 4.06 4.38
C SER A 41 6.40 4.28 4.50
N PHE A 42 5.90 5.22 3.72
CA PHE A 42 4.48 5.53 3.62
C PHE A 42 3.96 5.15 2.24
N TYR A 43 2.86 4.43 2.20
CA TYR A 43 2.17 4.08 0.97
C TYR A 43 0.75 4.64 1.01
N GLU A 44 0.34 5.34 -0.05
CA GLU A 44 -1.03 5.81 -0.22
C GLU A 44 -1.74 5.00 -1.30
N PHE A 45 -2.89 4.43 -0.96
CA PHE A 45 -3.77 3.73 -1.89
C PHE A 45 -4.70 4.75 -2.52
N ARG A 46 -4.80 4.73 -3.85
CA ARG A 46 -5.74 5.54 -4.60
C ARG A 46 -6.61 4.68 -5.48
N TRP A 47 -7.91 4.99 -5.47
CA TRP A 47 -8.94 4.37 -6.29
C TRP A 47 -9.76 5.47 -6.97
N HIS A 48 -9.89 5.40 -8.31
CA HIS A 48 -10.46 6.46 -9.15
C HIS A 48 -9.95 7.89 -8.84
N GLY A 49 -8.68 8.01 -8.43
CA GLY A 49 -8.06 9.29 -8.07
C GLY A 49 -8.30 9.76 -6.63
N LEU A 50 -9.18 9.09 -5.87
CA LEU A 50 -9.45 9.37 -4.46
C LEU A 50 -8.54 8.54 -3.54
N ALA A 51 -8.19 9.08 -2.37
CA ALA A 51 -7.40 8.38 -1.38
C ALA A 51 -8.25 7.30 -0.68
N ALA A 52 -7.93 6.03 -0.94
CA ALA A 52 -8.62 4.85 -0.41
C ALA A 52 -8.12 4.43 0.97
N GLY A 53 -6.82 4.60 1.18
CA GLY A 53 -6.23 4.34 2.47
C GLY A 53 -4.76 4.66 2.49
N ARG A 54 -4.16 4.50 3.66
CA ARG A 54 -2.74 4.73 3.90
C ARG A 54 -2.15 3.54 4.64
N LEU A 55 -1.01 3.05 4.16
CA LEU A 55 -0.21 2.03 4.83
C LEU A 55 1.09 2.67 5.31
N THR A 56 1.29 2.61 6.62
CA THR A 56 2.55 3.03 7.24
C THR A 56 3.30 1.81 7.72
N THR A 57 4.58 1.72 7.38
CA THR A 57 5.50 0.74 8.00
C THR A 57 6.27 1.44 9.12
N GLU A 58 5.97 1.10 10.37
CA GLU A 58 6.79 1.54 11.50
C GLU A 58 8.00 0.61 11.62
N ASN A 59 9.21 1.18 11.68
CA ASN A 59 10.46 0.43 11.78
C ASN A 59 10.89 0.18 13.23
N SER A 60 9.93 0.01 14.14
CA SER A 60 10.21 -0.57 15.45
C SER A 60 10.56 -2.06 15.26
N TRP A 61 11.23 -2.69 16.23
CA TRP A 61 11.81 -4.06 16.18
C TRP A 61 10.85 -5.16 15.65
N ARG A 62 9.56 -4.86 15.51
CA ARG A 62 8.58 -5.54 14.65
C ARG A 62 8.00 -4.55 13.63
N ARG A 63 8.24 -4.77 12.32
CA ARG A 63 7.56 -4.02 11.25
C ARG A 63 6.05 -4.14 11.43
N ARG A 64 5.40 -3.08 11.91
CA ARG A 64 3.95 -3.00 12.07
C ARG A 64 3.37 -2.27 10.86
N LEU A 65 2.36 -2.87 10.25
CA LEU A 65 1.58 -2.30 9.15
C LEU A 65 0.34 -1.66 9.76
N LYS A 66 0.23 -0.33 9.66
CA LYS A 66 -0.99 0.38 10.04
C LYS A 66 -1.72 0.80 8.77
N LEU A 67 -2.91 0.26 8.56
CA LEU A 67 -3.78 0.61 7.44
C LEU A 67 -4.89 1.55 7.96
N LEU A 68 -4.92 2.77 7.45
CA LEU A 68 -5.99 3.74 7.71
C LEU A 68 -6.89 3.80 6.48
N PHE A 69 -8.17 3.49 6.65
CA PHE A 69 -9.17 3.59 5.58
C PHE A 69 -9.72 5.01 5.50
N THR A 70 -9.81 5.56 4.29
CA THR A 70 -10.22 6.95 4.08
C THR A 70 -11.43 7.08 3.16
N LEU A 71 -11.92 5.98 2.58
CA LEU A 71 -13.11 5.98 1.74
C LEU A 71 -14.32 5.43 2.47
N ASP A 72 -15.44 6.12 2.28
CA ASP A 72 -16.78 5.54 2.31
C ASP A 72 -17.04 4.89 0.94
N THR A 73 -16.34 3.79 0.65
CA THR A 73 -16.51 3.08 -0.62
C THR A 73 -17.83 2.33 -0.59
N ALA A 74 -18.77 2.74 -1.44
CA ALA A 74 -19.92 1.94 -1.82
C ALA A 74 -19.46 0.62 -2.49
N ALA A 75 -19.14 -0.37 -1.65
CA ALA A 75 -19.06 -1.82 -1.89
C ALA A 75 -18.08 -2.40 -2.92
N THR A 76 -17.48 -1.64 -3.86
CA THR A 76 -16.68 -2.26 -4.95
C THR A 76 -15.28 -2.66 -4.51
N ILE A 77 -14.65 -1.86 -3.65
CA ILE A 77 -13.38 -2.17 -3.00
C ILE A 77 -13.60 -2.17 -1.50
N THR A 78 -13.14 -3.22 -0.83
CA THR A 78 -13.32 -3.44 0.60
C THR A 78 -12.03 -3.20 1.38
N GLU A 79 -12.14 -3.11 2.70
CA GLU A 79 -10.97 -3.07 3.59
C GLU A 79 -10.08 -4.31 3.41
N GLN A 80 -10.68 -5.48 3.20
CA GLN A 80 -9.97 -6.73 2.96
C GLN A 80 -9.16 -6.69 1.65
N ASP A 81 -9.68 -6.07 0.60
CA ASP A 81 -8.95 -5.91 -0.66
C ASP A 81 -7.66 -5.10 -0.46
N LEU A 82 -7.75 -3.99 0.27
CA LEU A 82 -6.59 -3.15 0.57
C LEU A 82 -5.59 -3.86 1.49
N LEU A 83 -6.06 -4.70 2.42
CA LEU A 83 -5.20 -5.55 3.25
C LEU A 83 -4.47 -6.61 2.42
N ASP A 84 -5.18 -7.31 1.54
CA ASP A 84 -4.62 -8.31 0.62
C ASP A 84 -3.53 -7.69 -0.28
N ILE A 85 -3.79 -6.48 -0.81
CA ILE A 85 -2.80 -5.74 -1.61
C ILE A 85 -1.59 -5.37 -0.75
N SER A 86 -1.82 -4.86 0.47
CA SER A 86 -0.76 -4.46 1.40
C SER A 86 0.17 -5.61 1.78
N LEU A 87 -0.39 -6.80 2.06
CA LEU A 87 0.37 -7.99 2.42
C LEU A 87 1.25 -8.48 1.27
N GLN A 88 0.73 -8.46 0.04
CA GLN A 88 1.50 -8.83 -1.14
C GLN A 88 2.65 -7.85 -1.42
N ILE A 89 2.42 -6.54 -1.26
CA ILE A 89 3.46 -5.51 -1.39
C ILE A 89 4.53 -5.72 -0.31
N ALA A 90 4.14 -5.91 0.94
CA ALA A 90 5.05 -6.16 2.04
C ALA A 90 5.90 -7.43 1.82
N GLY A 91 5.32 -8.49 1.27
CA GLY A 91 6.03 -9.71 0.88
C GLY A 91 7.09 -9.46 -0.19
N ARG A 92 6.77 -8.64 -1.21
CA ARG A 92 7.73 -8.28 -2.28
C ARG A 92 8.86 -7.41 -1.78
N ILE A 93 8.58 -6.42 -0.93
CA ILE A 93 9.61 -5.57 -0.32
C ILE A 93 10.57 -6.42 0.52
N ARG A 94 10.06 -7.41 1.26
CA ARG A 94 10.91 -8.34 2.01
C ARG A 94 11.79 -9.18 1.09
N ALA A 95 11.23 -9.73 0.01
CA ALA A 95 11.98 -10.54 -0.95
C ALA A 95 13.16 -9.77 -1.56
N VAL A 96 12.94 -8.51 -1.98
CA VAL A 96 13.99 -7.64 -2.53
C VAL A 96 15.08 -7.34 -1.49
N ALA A 97 14.71 -7.14 -0.22
CA ALA A 97 15.68 -6.89 0.85
C ALA A 97 16.51 -8.13 1.24
N SER A 98 16.04 -9.34 0.91
CA SER A 98 16.71 -10.61 1.22
C SER A 98 17.60 -11.17 0.10
N GLY A 99 17.74 -10.48 -1.05
CA GLY A 99 18.72 -10.82 -2.07
C GLY A 99 18.59 -12.24 -2.65
N GLN A 100 17.41 -12.56 -3.20
CA GLN A 100 17.21 -13.66 -4.15
C GLN A 100 16.71 -13.12 -5.48
#